data_AF-A0A4S8IV42-F1
#
_entry.id   AF-A0A4S8IV42-F1
#
_cell.length_a   1.000
_cell.length_b   1.000
_cell.length_c   1.000
_cell.angle_alpha   90.00
_cell.angle_beta   90.00
_cell.angle_gamma   90.00
#
_symmetry.space_group_name_H-M   'P 1'
#
loop_
_entity.id
_entity.type
_entity.pdbx_description
1 polymer ?
#
loop_
_entity_poly.entity_id
_entity_poly.type
_entity_poly.pdbx_seq_one_letter_code
_entity_poly.pdbx_strand_id
1 'polypeptide(L)'
;MALASNTSLLPRHQPLPCSSDAAQAYLPSLVRAGRRRAFARPISAVHAAEPAKNPIKIKEPAPIAEAKSGKWSVESWKAKKALQQPEYPDKAELDSVLRTIENFPPIVFAGEARHLEERLADAALGKAFLLQGGDCAESFKEFNANNIRDTFRILLQMGAVLMFGGQMPVVKVTSRSYL
;
A
#
# COMPACT_ATOMS: atom_id res chain seq x y z
N MET A 1 27.87 -46.32 -54.09
CA MET A 1 28.01 -47.05 -52.80
C MET A 1 27.11 -46.34 -51.80
N ALA A 2 25.89 -46.87 -51.57
CA ALA A 2 25.50 -47.69 -50.41
C ALA A 2 25.36 -46.82 -49.13
N LEU A 3 24.29 -46.79 -48.34
CA LEU A 3 23.07 -47.59 -48.18
C LEU A 3 22.02 -46.75 -47.42
N ALA A 4 20.77 -47.17 -47.50
CA ALA A 4 19.62 -46.67 -46.76
C ALA A 4 19.69 -46.92 -45.24
N SER A 5 18.86 -46.22 -44.45
CA SER A 5 18.01 -46.84 -43.41
C SER A 5 16.96 -45.86 -42.85
N ASN A 6 15.70 -46.24 -43.07
CA ASN A 6 14.50 -45.82 -42.34
C ASN A 6 14.56 -46.34 -40.89
N THR A 7 14.07 -45.56 -39.92
CA THR A 7 13.07 -46.07 -38.95
C THR A 7 12.30 -44.93 -38.28
N SER A 8 11.04 -44.79 -38.69
CA SER A 8 9.93 -44.32 -37.85
C SER A 8 9.82 -45.23 -36.63
N LEU A 9 9.40 -44.72 -35.46
CA LEU A 9 8.47 -45.37 -34.53
C LEU A 9 8.24 -44.45 -33.30
N LEU A 10 7.10 -43.75 -33.30
CA LEU A 10 6.42 -43.33 -32.06
C LEU A 10 5.95 -44.58 -31.30
N PRO A 11 5.78 -44.48 -29.96
CA PRO A 11 4.48 -44.88 -29.42
C PRO A 11 3.90 -43.93 -28.36
N ARG A 12 2.58 -43.79 -28.43
CA ARG A 12 1.65 -43.20 -27.44
C ARG A 12 1.43 -44.13 -26.23
N HIS A 13 1.22 -43.50 -25.07
CA HIS A 13 0.37 -43.87 -23.91
C HIS A 13 0.17 -45.33 -23.48
N GLN A 14 0.44 -45.62 -22.19
CA GLN A 14 -0.61 -45.91 -21.17
C GLN A 14 -0.02 -46.08 -19.74
N PRO A 15 -0.75 -45.68 -18.66
CA PRO A 15 -0.37 -45.89 -17.26
C PRO A 15 -1.16 -47.04 -16.59
N LEU A 16 -0.53 -47.90 -15.78
CA LEU A 16 -1.16 -48.91 -14.90
C LEU A 16 -0.13 -49.41 -13.85
N PRO A 17 -0.50 -50.11 -12.75
CA PRO A 17 -1.77 -50.15 -12.02
C PRO A 17 -1.64 -49.92 -10.49
N CYS A 18 -2.79 -49.75 -9.86
CA CYS A 18 -3.05 -49.80 -8.43
C CYS A 18 -2.86 -51.23 -7.90
N SER A 19 -2.22 -51.42 -6.74
CA SER A 19 -2.25 -52.68 -5.99
C SER A 19 -3.00 -52.51 -4.67
N SER A 20 -3.91 -53.45 -4.44
CA SER A 20 -4.73 -53.66 -3.25
C SER A 20 -4.27 -54.91 -2.54
N ASP A 21 -4.05 -54.84 -1.22
CA ASP A 21 -4.30 -55.86 -0.18
C ASP A 21 -3.47 -55.50 1.08
N ALA A 22 -3.83 -55.80 2.32
CA ALA A 22 -5.06 -56.10 3.04
C ALA A 22 -4.63 -56.26 4.51
N ALA A 23 -5.60 -56.14 5.43
CA ALA A 23 -5.52 -56.46 6.87
C ALA A 23 -4.69 -55.49 7.74
N GLN A 24 -5.09 -55.06 8.94
CA GLN A 24 -6.01 -55.65 9.90
C GLN A 24 -6.45 -54.58 10.92
N ALA A 25 -7.66 -54.77 11.43
CA ALA A 25 -8.40 -53.88 12.31
C ALA A 25 -7.75 -53.68 13.69
N TYR A 26 -7.72 -52.44 14.16
CA TYR A 26 -7.78 -52.09 15.58
C TYR A 26 -8.57 -50.77 15.72
N LEU A 27 -9.84 -50.87 16.11
CA LEU A 27 -10.62 -49.75 16.63
C LEU A 27 -10.28 -49.55 18.10
N PRO A 28 -10.19 -48.29 18.55
CA PRO A 28 -10.78 -47.93 19.83
C PRO A 28 -11.91 -46.93 19.61
N SER A 29 -13.09 -47.27 20.13
CA SER A 29 -14.17 -46.33 20.34
C SER A 29 -13.71 -45.25 21.32
N LEU A 30 -13.62 -44.00 20.89
CA LEU A 30 -13.58 -42.86 21.79
C LEU A 30 -14.56 -41.79 21.29
N VAL A 31 -15.74 -41.85 21.90
CA VAL A 31 -16.55 -40.73 22.39
C VAL A 31 -16.38 -39.41 21.65
N ARG A 32 -17.45 -39.08 20.94
CA ARG A 32 -17.80 -37.77 20.37
C ARG A 32 -17.71 -36.66 21.44
N ALA A 33 -16.56 -36.01 21.54
CA ALA A 33 -16.39 -34.75 22.27
C ALA A 33 -16.55 -33.58 21.29
N GLY A 34 -17.64 -32.81 21.44
CA GLY A 34 -17.88 -31.62 20.64
C GLY A 34 -16.74 -30.62 20.77
N ARG A 35 -15.96 -30.44 19.70
CA ARG A 35 -15.07 -29.29 19.57
C ARG A 35 -15.95 -28.04 19.44
N ARG A 36 -16.09 -27.32 20.55
CA ARG A 36 -16.59 -25.94 20.56
C ARG A 36 -15.74 -25.17 19.53
N ARG A 37 -16.39 -24.58 18.52
CA ARG A 37 -15.74 -23.58 17.67
C ARG A 37 -15.18 -22.54 18.63
N ALA A 38 -13.85 -22.41 18.69
CA ALA A 38 -13.24 -21.28 19.34
C ALA A 38 -13.74 -20.05 18.59
N PHE A 39 -14.65 -19.30 19.20
CA PHE A 39 -14.99 -17.96 18.73
C PHE A 39 -13.66 -17.20 18.68
N ALA A 40 -13.20 -16.89 17.47
CA ALA A 40 -12.09 -15.98 17.28
C ALA A 40 -12.49 -14.67 17.98
N ARG A 41 -11.73 -14.30 19.02
CA ARG A 41 -11.97 -13.04 19.74
C ARG A 41 -11.81 -11.91 18.72
N PRO A 42 -12.75 -10.95 18.61
CA PRO A 42 -12.50 -9.76 17.82
C PRO A 42 -11.26 -9.06 18.38
N ILE A 43 -10.39 -8.62 17.48
CA ILE A 43 -9.20 -7.83 17.83
C ILE A 43 -9.73 -6.56 18.50
N SER A 44 -9.59 -6.47 19.82
CA SER A 44 -9.91 -5.26 20.57
C SER A 44 -8.65 -4.41 20.62
N ALA A 45 -8.74 -3.15 20.19
CA ALA A 45 -7.68 -2.18 20.33
C ALA A 45 -7.22 -2.16 21.81
N VAL A 46 -5.93 -2.39 22.04
CA VAL A 46 -5.35 -2.36 23.38
C VAL A 46 -5.02 -0.89 23.68
N HIS A 47 -5.67 -0.33 24.70
CA HIS A 47 -5.52 1.04 25.20
C HIS A 47 -5.95 2.17 24.24
N ALA A 48 -7.23 2.57 24.35
CA ALA A 48 -7.56 3.98 24.17
C ALA A 48 -6.91 4.76 25.33
N ALA A 49 -6.28 5.91 25.04
CA ALA A 49 -5.73 6.78 26.08
C ALA A 49 -6.83 7.12 27.11
N GLU A 50 -6.52 6.97 28.39
CA GLU A 50 -7.47 7.33 29.46
C GLU A 50 -7.86 8.81 29.36
N PRO A 51 -9.13 9.16 29.58
CA PRO A 51 -9.57 10.56 29.54
C PRO A 51 -8.86 11.36 30.64
N ALA A 52 -8.23 12.46 30.26
CA ALA A 52 -7.52 13.35 31.17
C ALA A 52 -8.47 13.83 32.29
N LYS A 53 -8.09 13.59 33.56
CA LYS A 53 -8.89 13.92 34.76
C LYS A 53 -8.87 15.40 35.17
N ASN A 54 -8.24 16.29 34.39
CA ASN A 54 -8.22 17.72 34.68
C ASN A 54 -8.89 18.50 33.54
N PRO A 55 -9.92 19.32 33.82
CA PRO A 55 -10.54 20.13 32.80
C PRO A 55 -9.54 21.18 32.30
N ILE A 56 -9.10 21.01 31.05
CA ILE A 56 -8.39 22.06 30.33
C ILE A 56 -9.38 23.21 30.15
N LYS A 57 -9.10 24.36 30.74
CA LYS A 57 -9.88 25.59 30.52
C LYS A 57 -9.61 26.06 29.09
N ILE A 58 -10.43 25.57 28.16
CA ILE A 58 -10.39 25.97 26.75
C ILE A 58 -10.79 27.45 26.70
N LYS A 59 -9.81 28.31 26.36
CA LYS A 59 -10.11 29.67 25.92
C LYS A 59 -10.95 29.54 24.66
N GLU A 60 -12.16 30.06 24.69
CA GLU A 60 -13.10 30.07 23.59
C GLU A 60 -12.36 30.41 22.29
N PRO A 61 -12.33 29.50 21.29
CA PRO A 61 -11.60 29.76 20.06
C PRO A 61 -12.26 30.97 19.41
N ALA A 62 -11.44 31.96 19.04
CA ALA A 62 -11.86 33.07 18.20
C ALA A 62 -12.68 32.53 17.01
N PRO A 63 -13.75 33.24 16.60
CA PRO A 63 -14.69 32.73 15.61
C PRO A 63 -13.93 32.22 14.39
N ILE A 64 -14.14 30.95 14.06
CA ILE A 64 -13.62 30.31 12.87
C ILE A 64 -14.24 31.10 11.72
N ALA A 65 -13.45 32.00 11.12
CA ALA A 65 -13.90 32.83 10.03
C ALA A 65 -14.49 31.91 8.95
N GLU A 66 -15.80 32.04 8.74
CA GLU A 66 -16.55 31.27 7.76
C GLU A 66 -15.85 31.38 6.40
N ALA A 67 -15.31 30.25 5.93
CA ALA A 67 -14.64 30.20 4.64
C ALA A 67 -15.69 30.40 3.55
N LYS A 68 -15.77 31.61 2.98
CA LYS A 68 -16.56 31.88 1.78
C LYS A 68 -16.16 30.86 0.70
N SER A 69 -17.11 30.01 0.30
CA SER A 69 -16.95 29.03 -0.77
C SER A 69 -16.94 29.74 -2.12
N GLY A 70 -15.80 30.34 -2.47
CA GLY A 70 -15.54 30.78 -3.84
C GLY A 70 -15.54 29.59 -4.80
N LYS A 71 -15.90 29.82 -6.07
CA LYS A 71 -15.76 28.82 -7.14
C LYS A 71 -14.32 28.33 -7.18
N TRP A 72 -14.11 27.00 -7.14
CA TRP A 72 -12.78 26.42 -7.17
C TRP A 72 -12.03 26.81 -8.44
N SER A 73 -10.78 27.22 -8.26
CA SER A 73 -9.79 27.44 -9.33
C SER A 73 -8.40 27.09 -8.79
N VAL A 74 -7.44 26.82 -9.68
CA VAL A 74 -6.05 26.49 -9.30
C VAL A 74 -5.44 27.58 -8.42
N GLU A 75 -5.79 28.85 -8.63
CA GLU A 75 -5.25 29.99 -7.88
C GLU A 75 -5.97 30.26 -6.55
N SER A 76 -7.13 29.63 -6.31
CA SER A 76 -8.00 29.93 -5.17
C SER A 76 -7.36 29.65 -3.80
N TRP A 77 -6.33 28.80 -3.73
CA TRP A 77 -5.61 28.51 -2.48
C TRP A 77 -4.74 29.68 -2.01
N LYS A 78 -4.24 30.52 -2.92
CA LYS A 78 -3.37 31.66 -2.58
C LYS A 78 -4.06 32.71 -1.71
N ALA A 79 -5.38 32.79 -1.78
CA ALA A 79 -6.20 33.67 -0.94
C ALA A 79 -6.43 33.12 0.48
N LYS A 80 -6.04 31.86 0.76
CA LYS A 80 -6.21 31.23 2.07
C LYS A 80 -4.97 31.46 2.93
N LYS A 81 -5.17 31.54 4.25
CA LYS A 81 -4.06 31.69 5.22
C LYS A 81 -3.19 30.42 5.25
N ALA A 82 -1.92 30.54 4.85
CA ALA A 82 -0.91 29.48 4.93
C ALA A 82 0.19 29.85 5.94
N LEU A 83 0.53 28.95 6.87
CA LEU A 83 1.41 29.23 8.02
C LEU A 83 2.89 28.85 7.84
N GLN A 84 3.20 27.92 6.93
CA GLN A 84 4.52 27.30 6.77
C GLN A 84 5.11 27.58 5.38
N GLN A 85 4.84 28.77 4.84
CA GLN A 85 5.41 29.17 3.55
C GLN A 85 6.75 29.86 3.79
N PRO A 86 7.80 29.51 3.03
CA PRO A 86 9.06 30.24 3.06
C PRO A 86 8.88 31.66 2.51
N GLU A 87 9.64 32.61 3.06
CA GLU A 87 9.72 33.97 2.54
C GLU A 87 10.86 34.04 1.50
N TYR A 88 10.50 34.23 0.24
CA TYR A 88 11.48 34.41 -0.84
C TYR A 88 11.83 35.89 -1.00
N PRO A 89 13.12 36.27 -1.00
CA PRO A 89 13.52 37.67 -1.08
C PRO A 89 13.28 38.31 -2.45
N ASP A 90 13.40 37.53 -3.53
CA ASP A 90 13.16 37.98 -4.91
C ASP A 90 11.96 37.27 -5.53
N LYS A 91 10.93 38.05 -5.87
CA LYS A 91 9.72 37.55 -6.52
C LYS A 91 9.94 37.27 -8.01
N ALA A 92 10.81 38.04 -8.68
CA ALA A 92 11.10 37.84 -10.09
C ALA A 92 11.86 36.53 -10.32
N GLU A 93 12.80 36.18 -9.44
CA GLU A 93 13.50 34.89 -9.46
C GLU A 93 12.53 33.74 -9.21
N LEU A 94 11.63 33.87 -8.21
CA LEU A 94 10.59 32.88 -7.93
C LEU A 94 9.70 32.60 -9.16
N ASP A 95 9.20 33.66 -9.81
CA ASP A 95 8.36 33.54 -11.00
C ASP A 95 9.11 32.88 -12.18
N SER A 96 10.41 33.14 -12.30
CA SER A 96 11.27 32.50 -13.32
C SER A 96 11.41 30.99 -13.09
N VAL A 97 11.64 30.57 -11.84
CA VAL A 97 11.73 29.16 -11.46
C VAL A 97 10.38 28.45 -11.65
N LEU A 98 9.28 29.09 -11.27
CA LEU A 98 7.93 28.54 -11.47
C LEU A 98 7.63 28.28 -12.96
N ARG A 99 7.92 29.24 -13.85
CA ARG A 99 7.77 29.04 -15.31
C ARG A 99 8.63 27.90 -15.84
N THR A 100 9.81 27.69 -15.25
CA THR A 100 10.68 26.58 -15.64
C THR A 100 10.05 25.24 -15.26
N ILE A 101 9.54 25.11 -14.02
CA ILE A 101 8.90 23.89 -13.53
C ILE A 101 7.61 23.57 -14.30
N GLU A 102 6.81 24.59 -14.66
CA GLU A 102 5.59 24.42 -15.46
C GLU A 102 5.83 23.76 -16.83
N ASN A 103 7.04 23.90 -17.39
CA ASN A 103 7.40 23.32 -18.68
C ASN A 103 7.95 21.89 -18.58
N PHE A 104 8.18 21.35 -17.38
CA PHE A 104 8.62 19.97 -17.22
C PHE A 104 7.48 18.97 -17.43
N PRO A 105 7.78 17.75 -17.91
CA PRO A 105 6.78 16.71 -18.04
C PRO A 105 6.17 16.37 -16.67
N PRO A 106 4.88 15.95 -16.64
CA PRO A 106 4.24 15.54 -15.40
C PRO A 106 4.90 14.27 -14.83
N ILE A 107 5.04 14.21 -13.51
CA ILE A 107 5.65 13.06 -12.80
C ILE A 107 4.69 11.85 -12.78
N VAL A 108 3.38 12.10 -12.78
CA VAL A 108 2.35 11.05 -12.79
C VAL A 108 1.27 11.37 -13.81
N PHE A 109 0.74 10.35 -14.46
CA PHE A 109 -0.38 10.51 -15.38
C PHE A 109 -1.71 10.50 -14.63
N ALA A 110 -2.70 11.23 -15.16
CA ALA A 110 -4.03 11.30 -14.56
C ALA A 110 -4.71 9.93 -14.42
N GLY A 111 -4.42 8.98 -15.32
CA GLY A 111 -4.94 7.61 -15.23
C GLY A 111 -4.39 6.83 -14.05
N GLU A 112 -3.11 7.03 -13.71
CA GLU A 112 -2.47 6.39 -12.56
C GLU A 112 -3.04 6.92 -11.24
N ALA A 113 -3.31 8.23 -11.16
CA ALA A 113 -3.94 8.84 -10.00
C ALA A 113 -5.36 8.30 -9.76
N ARG A 114 -6.18 8.17 -10.82
CA ARG A 114 -7.53 7.55 -10.73
C ARG A 114 -7.46 6.08 -10.32
N HIS A 115 -6.50 5.34 -10.87
CA HIS A 115 -6.30 3.95 -10.48
C HIS A 115 -5.87 3.80 -9.01
N LEU A 116 -5.05 4.72 -8.49
CA LEU A 116 -4.72 4.78 -7.07
C LEU A 116 -5.95 5.10 -6.22
N GLU A 117 -6.79 6.05 -6.66
CA GLU A 117 -8.04 6.42 -5.98
C GLU A 117 -8.98 5.21 -5.81
N GLU A 118 -9.19 4.43 -6.87
CA GLU A 118 -9.99 3.19 -6.82
C GLU A 118 -9.46 2.19 -5.77
N ARG A 119 -8.14 2.00 -5.74
CA ARG A 119 -7.49 1.09 -4.77
C ARG A 119 -7.56 1.61 -3.33
N LEU A 120 -7.50 2.92 -3.14
CA LEU A 120 -7.70 3.54 -1.83
C LEU A 120 -9.15 3.43 -1.38
N ALA A 121 -10.12 3.48 -2.30
CA ALA A 121 -11.52 3.24 -1.99
C ALA A 121 -11.75 1.80 -1.48
N ASP A 122 -11.11 0.80 -2.10
CA ASP A 122 -11.12 -0.57 -1.59
C ASP A 122 -10.53 -0.69 -0.18
N ALA A 123 -9.45 0.04 0.10
CA ALA A 123 -8.86 0.07 1.44
C ALA A 123 -9.80 0.73 2.47
N ALA A 124 -10.47 1.84 2.10
CA ALA A 124 -11.46 2.50 2.94
C ALA A 124 -12.68 1.60 3.25
N LEU A 125 -13.04 0.71 2.33
CA LEU A 125 -14.09 -0.31 2.52
C LEU A 125 -13.60 -1.57 3.25
N GLY A 126 -12.33 -1.63 3.68
CA GLY A 126 -11.75 -2.77 4.37
C GLY A 126 -11.46 -3.98 3.48
N LYS A 127 -11.44 -3.80 2.15
CA LYS A 127 -11.13 -4.85 1.16
C LYS A 127 -9.64 -4.93 0.83
N ALA A 128 -8.86 -3.93 1.22
CA ALA A 128 -7.42 -3.87 1.05
C ALA A 128 -6.77 -3.14 2.24
N PHE A 129 -5.46 -3.25 2.38
CA PHE A 129 -4.68 -2.56 3.39
C PHE A 129 -3.74 -1.53 2.74
N LEU A 130 -3.63 -0.32 3.30
CA LEU A 130 -2.70 0.71 2.82
C LEU A 130 -1.37 0.60 3.57
N LEU A 131 -0.28 0.34 2.84
CA LEU A 131 1.09 0.45 3.32
C LEU A 131 1.73 1.68 2.69
N GLN A 132 1.92 2.72 3.49
CA GLN A 132 2.70 3.89 3.12
C GLN A 132 4.02 3.92 3.90
N GLY A 133 5.13 4.12 3.20
CA GLY A 133 6.45 4.19 3.83
C GLY A 133 7.45 4.96 2.97
N GLY A 134 8.50 5.48 3.58
CA GLY A 134 9.52 6.28 2.91
C GLY A 134 10.33 7.11 3.91
N ASP A 135 11.12 8.03 3.37
CA ASP A 135 11.94 8.93 4.17
C ASP A 135 11.04 10.01 4.80
N CYS A 136 11.42 10.50 5.98
CA CYS A 136 10.70 11.59 6.65
C CYS A 136 10.89 12.93 5.92
N ALA A 137 12.12 13.17 5.47
CA ALA A 137 12.49 14.29 4.62
C ALA A 137 13.55 13.80 3.64
N GLU A 138 13.31 14.02 2.36
CA GLU A 138 14.29 13.70 1.32
C GLU A 138 15.35 14.80 1.24
N SER A 139 16.61 14.39 1.17
CA SER A 139 17.75 15.28 1.01
C SER A 139 18.40 15.09 -0.35
N PHE A 140 18.77 16.19 -1.02
CA PHE A 140 19.50 16.16 -2.28
C PHE A 140 20.85 15.43 -2.17
N LYS A 141 21.52 15.52 -1.01
CA LYS A 141 22.82 14.85 -0.78
C LYS A 141 22.68 13.33 -0.67
N GLU A 142 21.55 12.87 -0.17
CA GLU A 142 21.25 11.45 0.08
C GLU A 142 20.46 10.81 -1.07
N PHE A 143 20.43 11.51 -2.21
CA PHE A 143 19.86 11.05 -3.46
C PHE A 143 20.82 10.06 -4.15
N ASN A 144 20.76 8.80 -3.73
CA ASN A 144 21.57 7.73 -4.32
C ASN A 144 20.72 6.50 -4.63
N ALA A 145 20.92 5.91 -5.82
CA ALA A 145 20.21 4.73 -6.32
C ALA A 145 20.17 3.53 -5.35
N ASN A 146 21.19 3.36 -4.50
CA ASN A 146 21.20 2.31 -3.48
C ASN A 146 20.15 2.56 -2.40
N ASN A 147 20.05 3.80 -1.91
CA ASN A 147 19.04 4.17 -0.91
C ASN A 147 17.62 3.99 -1.48
N ILE A 148 17.40 4.40 -2.74
CA ILE A 148 16.13 4.16 -3.45
C ILE A 148 15.77 2.68 -3.46
N ARG A 149 16.72 1.85 -3.89
CA ARG A 149 16.55 0.40 -4.04
C ARG A 149 16.26 -0.24 -2.71
N ASP A 150 16.97 0.15 -1.66
CA ASP A 150 16.85 -0.47 -0.35
C ASP A 150 15.53 -0.09 0.33
N THR A 151 15.11 1.18 0.28
CA THR A 151 13.77 1.59 0.75
C THR A 151 12.66 0.86 0.00
N PHE A 152 12.78 0.73 -1.33
CA PHE A 152 11.79 0.01 -2.13
C PHE A 152 11.74 -1.49 -1.79
N ARG A 153 12.91 -2.13 -1.57
CA ARG A 153 12.99 -3.54 -1.14
C ARG A 153 12.29 -3.76 0.19
N ILE A 154 12.53 -2.88 1.17
CA ILE A 154 11.88 -2.96 2.48
C ILE A 154 10.37 -2.81 2.33
N LEU A 155 9.91 -1.83 1.56
CA LEU A 155 8.48 -1.62 1.32
C LEU A 155 7.81 -2.84 0.66
N LEU A 156 8.49 -3.47 -0.30
CA LEU A 156 8.00 -4.70 -0.93
C LEU A 156 7.97 -5.90 0.03
N GLN A 157 9.00 -6.07 0.86
CA GLN A 157 9.07 -7.14 1.86
C GLN A 157 7.97 -7.00 2.91
N MET A 158 7.78 -5.79 3.47
CA MET A 158 6.69 -5.49 4.39
C MET A 158 5.33 -5.76 3.74
N GLY A 159 5.15 -5.34 2.49
CA GLY A 159 3.92 -5.59 1.74
C GLY A 159 3.63 -7.08 1.59
N ALA A 160 4.63 -7.91 1.28
CA ALA A 160 4.46 -9.36 1.16
C ALA A 160 4.06 -10.01 2.50
N VAL A 161 4.69 -9.60 3.60
CA VAL A 161 4.35 -10.08 4.95
C VAL A 161 2.93 -9.68 5.34
N LEU A 162 2.53 -8.43 5.10
CA LEU A 162 1.19 -7.94 5.41
C LEU A 162 0.11 -8.61 4.55
N MET A 163 0.37 -8.84 3.26
CA MET A 163 -0.57 -9.58 2.39
C MET A 163 -0.80 -11.00 2.91
N PHE A 164 0.27 -11.71 3.30
CA PHE A 164 0.15 -13.07 3.82
C PHE A 164 -0.55 -13.11 5.18
N GLY A 165 -0.19 -12.21 6.10
CA GLY A 165 -0.78 -12.17 7.45
C GLY A 165 -2.24 -11.67 7.45
N GLY A 166 -2.56 -10.70 6.60
CA GLY A 166 -3.89 -10.09 6.51
C GLY A 166 -4.85 -10.78 5.54
N GLN A 167 -4.36 -11.69 4.70
CA GLN A 167 -5.16 -12.39 3.67
C GLN A 167 -5.95 -11.42 2.76
N MET A 168 -5.37 -10.25 2.50
CA MET A 168 -5.98 -9.21 1.67
C MET A 168 -4.92 -8.45 0.85
N PRO A 169 -5.31 -7.81 -0.26
CA PRO A 169 -4.40 -6.98 -1.05
C PRO A 169 -3.78 -5.84 -0.24
N VAL A 170 -2.52 -5.49 -0.52
CA VAL A 170 -1.86 -4.32 0.06
C VAL A 170 -1.59 -3.27 -1.03
N VAL A 171 -2.10 -2.06 -0.83
CA VAL A 171 -1.80 -0.87 -1.63
C VAL A 171 -0.50 -0.27 -1.10
N LYS A 172 0.54 -0.23 -1.93
CA LYS A 172 1.88 0.23 -1.54
C LYS A 172 2.09 1.64 -2.08
N VAL A 173 2.32 2.59 -1.18
CA VAL A 173 2.58 4.00 -1.50
C VAL A 173 3.94 4.38 -0.92
N THR A 174 4.81 4.97 -1.74
CA THR A 174 6.11 5.46 -1.29
C THR A 174 6.03 6.96 -1.01
N SER A 175 6.55 7.41 0.13
CA SER A 175 6.82 8.83 0.37
C SER A 175 8.18 9.17 -0.24
N ARG A 176 8.22 9.14 -1.58
CA ARG A 176 9.40 9.56 -2.36
C ARG A 176 9.01 10.03 -3.75
N SER A 177 9.52 11.20 -4.15
CA SER A 177 9.32 11.74 -5.50
C SER A 177 10.62 11.68 -6.28
N TYR A 178 10.72 10.79 -7.26
CA TYR A 178 11.84 10.78 -8.21
C TYR A 178 11.44 11.53 -9.48
N LEU A 179 12.20 12.59 -9.79
CA LEU A 179 12.42 13.09 -11.15
C LEU A 179 13.63 12.35 -11.75
#